data_AF-A0A158JX95-F1
#
_entry.id   AF-A0A158JX95-F1
#
_cell.length_a   1.000
_cell.length_b   1.000
_cell.length_c   1.000
_cell.angle_alpha   90.00
_cell.angle_beta   90.00
_cell.angle_gamma   90.00
#
_symmetry.space_group_name_H-M   'P 1'
#
loop_
_entity.id
_entity.type
_entity.pdbx_description
1 polymer ?
#
loop_
_entity_poly.entity_id
_entity_poly.type
_entity_poly.pdbx_seq_one_letter_code
_entity_poly.pdbx_strand_id
1 'polypeptide(L)'
;MATDISHVQRELRRQLDDAVADALQAQIFRDFARDGERYLMLAQAKLKAVARQCFDAQVCLDRPSVQQAGAVARAERIRRH
;
A
#
# COMPACT_ATOMS: atom_id res chain seq x y z
N MET A 1 -17.65 -6.92 20.07
CA MET A 1 -16.98 -7.33 18.81
C MET A 1 -16.91 -6.22 17.75
N ALA A 2 -17.81 -5.22 17.71
CA ALA A 2 -17.74 -4.13 16.71
C ALA A 2 -16.61 -3.10 16.93
N THR A 3 -16.17 -2.92 18.19
CA THR A 3 -15.07 -2.01 18.57
C THR A 3 -13.72 -2.43 18.01
N ASP A 4 -13.47 -3.74 17.93
CA ASP A 4 -12.21 -4.31 17.44
C ASP A 4 -12.03 -4.06 15.93
N ILE A 5 -13.09 -4.32 15.15
CA ILE A 5 -13.09 -4.12 13.69
C ILE A 5 -12.88 -2.64 13.36
N SER A 6 -13.50 -1.74 14.11
CA SER A 6 -13.36 -0.30 13.89
C SER A 6 -11.94 0.20 14.20
N HIS A 7 -11.28 -0.39 15.21
CA HIS A 7 -9.90 -0.09 15.55
C HIS A 7 -8.94 -0.58 14.46
N VAL A 8 -9.11 -1.82 14.00
CA VAL A 8 -8.31 -2.42 12.92
C VAL A 8 -8.45 -1.62 11.60
N GLN A 9 -9.65 -1.16 11.26
CA GLN A 9 -9.89 -0.34 10.07
C GLN A 9 -9.20 1.03 10.15
N ARG A 10 -9.19 1.68 11.32
CA ARG A 10 -8.49 2.95 11.52
C ARG A 10 -6.98 2.77 11.45
N GLU A 11 -6.47 1.69 12.01
CA GLU A 11 -5.05 1.37 11.97
C GLU A 11 -4.59 1.07 10.54
N LEU A 12 -5.35 0.28 9.77
CA LEU A 12 -5.07 0.02 8.35
C LEU A 12 -5.08 1.31 7.52
N ARG A 13 -6.02 2.23 7.78
CA ARG A 13 -6.05 3.55 7.13
C ARG A 13 -4.78 4.34 7.43
N ARG A 14 -4.38 4.41 8.70
CA ARG A 14 -3.16 5.09 9.11
C ARG A 14 -1.92 4.50 8.46
N GLN A 15 -1.78 3.17 8.49
CA GLN A 15 -0.65 2.48 7.86
C GLN A 15 -0.59 2.73 6.35
N LEU A 16 -1.75 2.82 5.69
CA LEU A 16 -1.82 3.15 4.26
C LEU A 16 -1.36 4.58 4.00
N ASP A 17 -1.84 5.55 4.76
CA ASP A 17 -1.45 6.95 4.62
C ASP A 17 0.06 7.14 4.91
N ASP A 18 0.59 6.48 5.95
CA ASP A 18 2.02 6.48 6.28
C ASP A 18 2.86 5.85 5.14
N ALA A 19 2.42 4.72 4.58
CA ALA A 19 3.12 4.08 3.47
C ALA A 19 3.08 4.90 2.17
N VAL A 20 1.99 5.65 1.93
CA VAL A 20 1.91 6.60 0.82
C VAL A 20 2.89 7.75 1.03
N ALA A 21 2.96 8.30 2.25
CA ALA A 21 3.90 9.36 2.59
C ALA A 21 5.36 8.90 2.42
N ASP A 22 5.70 7.70 2.91
CA ASP A 22 7.03 7.10 2.74
C ASP A 22 7.41 6.95 1.25
N ALA A 23 6.47 6.47 0.42
CA ALA A 23 6.70 6.27 -1.01
C ALA A 23 6.87 7.60 -1.75
N LEU A 24 6.05 8.61 -1.43
CA LEU A 24 6.15 9.94 -2.02
C LEU A 24 7.46 10.61 -1.61
N GLN A 25 7.82 10.52 -0.33
CA GLN A 25 9.07 11.04 0.20
C GLN A 25 10.26 10.37 -0.51
N ALA A 26 10.29 9.03 -0.61
CA ALA A 26 11.35 8.32 -1.31
C ALA A 26 11.41 8.67 -2.80
N GLN A 27 10.27 8.98 -3.44
CA GLN A 27 10.24 9.42 -4.84
C GLN A 27 10.86 10.80 -5.01
N ILE A 28 10.58 11.73 -4.09
CA ILE A 28 11.23 13.05 -4.05
C ILE A 28 12.74 12.90 -3.84
N PHE A 29 13.17 12.03 -2.92
CA PHE A 29 14.59 11.83 -2.62
C PHE A 29 15.36 10.99 -3.64
N ARG A 30 14.67 10.29 -4.56
CA ARG A 30 15.32 9.50 -5.62
C ARG A 30 16.32 10.34 -6.41
N ASP A 31 15.99 11.59 -6.66
CA ASP A 31 16.79 12.48 -7.50
C ASP A 31 17.96 13.15 -6.72
N PHE A 32 18.01 13.00 -5.39
CA PHE A 32 18.99 13.67 -4.53
C PHE A 32 20.00 12.72 -3.87
N ALA A 33 19.71 11.41 -3.79
CA ALA A 33 20.54 10.44 -3.08
C ALA A 33 21.00 9.30 -3.99
N ARG A 34 22.29 8.93 -3.89
CA ARG A 34 22.89 7.81 -4.65
C ARG A 34 22.17 6.47 -4.44
N ASP A 35 21.56 6.26 -3.27
CA ASP A 35 20.76 5.07 -2.93
C ASP A 35 19.24 5.29 -3.07
N GLY A 36 18.81 6.43 -3.60
CA GLY A 36 17.40 6.84 -3.63
C GLY A 36 16.49 5.86 -4.39
N GLU A 37 17.04 5.15 -5.38
CA GLU A 37 16.31 4.09 -6.09
C GLU A 37 15.98 2.87 -5.20
N ARG A 38 16.91 2.48 -4.32
CA ARG A 38 16.68 1.37 -3.37
C ARG A 38 15.64 1.74 -2.33
N TYR A 39 15.70 2.96 -1.80
CA TYR A 39 14.70 3.47 -0.85
C TYR A 39 13.31 3.57 -1.49
N LEU A 40 13.24 4.04 -2.74
CA LEU A 40 11.98 4.08 -3.48
C LEU A 40 11.40 2.68 -3.69
N MET A 41 12.23 1.69 -4.06
CA MET A 41 11.78 0.32 -4.25
C MET A 41 11.20 -0.27 -2.96
N LEU A 42 11.87 -0.06 -1.81
CA LEU A 42 11.39 -0.53 -0.50
C LEU A 42 10.09 0.16 -0.09
N ALA A 43 9.99 1.48 -0.26
CA ALA A 43 8.79 2.23 0.08
C ALA A 43 7.59 1.82 -0.79
N GLN A 44 7.81 1.62 -2.10
CA GLN A 44 6.78 1.10 -3.00
C GLN A 44 6.34 -0.34 -2.66
N ALA A 45 7.28 -1.20 -2.25
CA ALA A 45 6.94 -2.55 -1.80
C ALA A 45 6.07 -2.54 -0.54
N LYS A 46 6.40 -1.69 0.44
CA LYS A 46 5.59 -1.48 1.65
C LYS A 46 4.19 -0.96 1.30
N LEU A 47 4.09 0.05 0.44
CA LEU A 47 2.81 0.57 -0.03
C LEU A 47 1.94 -0.51 -0.69
N LYS A 48 2.52 -1.33 -1.58
CA LYS A 48 1.79 -2.46 -2.21
C LYS A 48 1.29 -3.46 -1.17
N ALA A 49 2.11 -3.82 -0.18
CA ALA A 49 1.74 -4.77 0.86
C ALA A 49 0.56 -4.25 1.71
N VAL A 50 0.62 -2.99 2.15
CA VAL A 50 -0.46 -2.38 2.94
C VAL A 50 -1.72 -2.19 2.10
N ALA A 51 -1.59 -1.74 0.85
CA ALA A 51 -2.72 -1.61 -0.07
C ALA A 51 -3.43 -2.96 -0.31
N ARG A 52 -2.66 -4.06 -0.35
CA ARG A 52 -3.21 -5.42 -0.44
C ARG A 52 -4.01 -5.79 0.81
N GLN A 53 -3.46 -5.50 2.00
CA GLN A 53 -4.16 -5.74 3.27
C GLN A 53 -5.45 -4.94 3.37
N CYS A 54 -5.44 -3.66 2.97
CA CYS A 54 -6.66 -2.84 2.89
C CYS A 54 -7.69 -3.47 1.94
N PHE A 55 -7.27 -3.94 0.76
CA PHE A 55 -8.17 -4.58 -0.20
C PHE A 55 -8.79 -5.88 0.35
N ASP A 56 -7.96 -6.76 0.93
CA ASP A 56 -8.43 -8.03 1.47
C ASP A 56 -9.36 -7.83 2.68
N ALA A 57 -9.14 -6.78 3.48
CA ALA A 57 -10.03 -6.37 4.57
C ALA A 57 -11.22 -5.49 4.13
N GLN A 58 -11.39 -5.23 2.82
CA GLN A 58 -12.43 -4.37 2.24
C GLN A 58 -12.48 -2.94 2.81
N VAL A 59 -11.32 -2.38 3.12
CA VAL A 59 -11.15 -1.00 3.61
C VAL A 59 -10.38 -0.15 2.60
N CYS A 60 -10.54 1.18 2.69
CA CYS A 60 -9.81 2.14 1.85
C CYS A 60 -10.02 1.94 0.34
N LEU A 61 -11.14 1.35 -0.06
CA LEU A 61 -11.44 1.01 -1.46
C LEU A 61 -11.62 2.25 -2.36
N ASP A 62 -11.76 3.43 -1.75
CA ASP A 62 -11.74 4.74 -2.40
C ASP A 62 -10.34 5.18 -2.84
N ARG A 63 -9.28 4.57 -2.31
CA ARG A 63 -7.90 4.92 -2.64
C ARG A 63 -7.45 4.22 -3.94
N PRO A 64 -6.95 4.95 -4.95
CA PRO A 64 -6.51 4.37 -6.21
C PRO A 64 -5.42 3.30 -6.07
N SER A 65 -4.50 3.47 -5.12
CA SER A 65 -3.44 2.50 -4.81
C SER A 65 -3.98 1.15 -4.34
N VAL A 66 -5.08 1.15 -3.58
CA VAL A 66 -5.77 -0.06 -3.09
C VAL A 66 -6.52 -0.76 -4.23
N GLN A 67 -7.20 0.00 -5.08
CA GLN A 67 -7.85 -0.54 -6.28
C GLN A 67 -6.85 -1.19 -7.25
N GLN A 68 -5.71 -0.51 -7.48
CA GLN A 68 -4.64 -1.02 -8.33
C GLN A 68 -4.00 -2.29 -7.73
N ALA A 69 -3.76 -2.32 -6.42
CA ALA A 69 -3.26 -3.52 -5.73
C ALA A 69 -4.26 -4.70 -5.86
N GLY A 70 -5.56 -4.44 -5.76
CA GLY A 70 -6.61 -5.43 -6.03
C GLY A 70 -6.59 -5.96 -7.45
N ALA A 71 -6.46 -5.08 -8.45
CA ALA A 71 -6.41 -5.45 -9.87
C ALA A 71 -5.17 -6.30 -10.20
N VAL A 72 -3.98 -5.92 -9.68
CA VAL A 72 -2.73 -6.66 -9.88
C VAL A 72 -2.83 -8.06 -9.29
N ALA A 73 -3.31 -8.18 -8.05
CA ALA A 73 -3.43 -9.49 -7.42
C ALA A 73 -4.48 -10.40 -8.09
N ARG A 74 -5.57 -9.81 -8.64
CA ARG A 74 -6.51 -10.55 -9.48
C ARG A 74 -5.82 -11.05 -10.76
N ALA A 75 -5.05 -10.19 -11.43
CA ALA A 75 -4.31 -10.58 -12.63
C ALA A 75 -3.26 -11.66 -12.36
N GLU A 76 -2.54 -11.59 -11.23
CA GLU A 76 -1.59 -12.64 -10.80
C GLU A 76 -2.29 -13.97 -10.52
N ARG A 77 -3.47 -13.94 -9.91
CA ARG A 77 -4.26 -15.15 -9.65
C ARG A 77 -4.74 -15.81 -10.95
N ILE A 78 -5.13 -15.01 -11.94
CA ILE A 78 -5.52 -15.50 -13.27
C ILE A 78 -4.33 -16.14 -14.00
N ARG A 79 -3.13 -15.56 -13.91
CA ARG A 79 -1.91 -16.11 -14.56
C ARG A 79 -1.39 -17.42 -13.95
N ARG A 80 -1.83 -17.77 -12.74
CA ARG A 80 -1.42 -19.01 -12.05
C ARG A 80 -2.42 -20.17 -12.23
N HIS A 81 -3.53 -19.93 -12.94
CA HIS A 81 -4.51 -20.92 -13.36
C HIS A 81 -4.41 -21.16 -14.86
#